data_AF-A0A9W3X1C1-F1
#
_entry.id   AF-A0A9W3X1C1-F1
#
_cell.length_a   1.000
_cell.length_b   1.000
_cell.length_c   1.000
_cell.angle_alpha   90.00
_cell.angle_beta   90.00
_cell.angle_gamma   90.00
#
_symmetry.space_group_name_H-M   'P 1'
#
loop_
_entity.id
_entity.type
_entity.pdbx_description
1 polymer ?
#
loop_
_entity_poly.entity_id
_entity_poly.type
_entity_poly.pdbx_seq_one_letter_code
_entity_poly.pdbx_strand_id
1 'polypeptide(L)'
;MFNFGKKEQVERNLYNALMKENKTYDDLDLRQKLILLTMAKQKAGDEAFAKMYQGYRKLASNAAFKKGDHSLPDLMNQYYSENGQVDFTPVFERWGFKLNHKQIEMNRAKGFPAVTSLAFIVPESQLAKARAIVDPDIPINSNFEIVTNQQIAPLGLKGNLHIHLKTNEIDTLKGGKIKLKEGNTVVQEKTIETTDINLQDVPNGVYTVEISGGKTDSMYHFSSYYAYVKEKDNSLTIDVNEMKVSKLVNQTIQFLGLGDDQFAELNTDLEQKQAVFTVTTKTPHSYYTDEKYASIEVFNDKGEKIYTKEMEGTNVTIVNDSISLKEGYRIKIYHDEIKKRLTSKATIINPMNKTNEFIMTKWGLKNTYLKNNPEENLMQRIDEEMEGIIGNPVLKEIPMQKLEMKKNVWMAINMLSEPQKITYINKYKDSLYNE
;
A
#
# COMPACT_ATOMS: atom_id res chain seq x y z
N MET A 1 6.33 29.17 -10.15
CA MET A 1 5.35 28.68 -9.14
C MET A 1 4.00 29.39 -9.25
N PHE A 2 3.92 30.72 -9.09
CA PHE A 2 2.64 31.43 -8.84
C PHE A 2 2.03 32.22 -10.01
N ASN A 3 2.13 31.72 -11.26
CA ASN A 3 1.47 32.32 -12.45
C ASN A 3 1.57 33.85 -12.56
N PHE A 4 2.79 34.39 -12.78
CA PHE A 4 3.03 35.84 -12.95
C PHE A 4 2.50 36.71 -11.78
N GLY A 5 2.70 36.27 -10.54
CA GLY A 5 2.30 37.00 -9.33
C GLY A 5 0.89 36.67 -8.81
N LYS A 6 0.12 35.82 -9.51
CA LYS A 6 -1.22 35.39 -9.11
C LYS A 6 -1.22 34.26 -8.06
N LYS A 7 -0.40 34.38 -7.02
CA LYS A 7 -0.24 33.36 -5.97
C LYS A 7 -1.56 32.96 -5.33
N GLU A 8 -2.35 33.94 -4.90
CA GLU A 8 -3.61 33.68 -4.22
C GLU A 8 -4.59 32.87 -5.08
N GLN A 9 -4.64 33.14 -6.39
CA GLN A 9 -5.51 32.39 -7.29
C GLN A 9 -5.07 30.92 -7.40
N VAL A 10 -3.77 30.67 -7.52
CA VAL A 10 -3.24 29.30 -7.58
C VAL A 10 -3.49 28.56 -6.26
N GLU A 11 -3.26 29.20 -5.12
CA GLU A 11 -3.53 28.65 -3.79
C GLU A 11 -5.03 28.36 -3.57
N ARG A 12 -5.93 29.29 -3.95
CA ARG A 12 -7.38 29.06 -3.87
C ARG A 12 -7.82 27.88 -4.75
N ASN A 13 -7.29 27.79 -5.97
CA ASN A 13 -7.62 26.69 -6.88
C ASN A 13 -7.10 25.35 -6.33
N LEU A 14 -5.89 25.32 -5.78
CA LEU A 14 -5.33 24.12 -5.13
C LEU A 14 -6.18 23.70 -3.93
N TYR A 15 -6.57 24.67 -3.10
CA TYR A 15 -7.46 24.42 -1.96
C TYR A 15 -8.79 23.84 -2.39
N ASN A 16 -9.46 24.44 -3.36
CA ASN A 16 -10.74 23.93 -3.87
C ASN A 16 -10.60 22.52 -4.45
N ALA A 17 -9.57 22.26 -5.26
CA ALA A 17 -9.33 20.96 -5.85
C ALA A 17 -9.20 19.85 -4.79
N LEU A 18 -8.30 20.03 -3.82
CA LEU A 18 -8.01 18.99 -2.83
C LEU A 18 -9.04 18.92 -1.70
N MET A 19 -9.59 20.06 -1.26
CA MET A 19 -10.42 20.12 -0.06
C MET A 19 -11.93 20.13 -0.33
N LYS A 20 -12.36 20.51 -1.54
CA LYS A 20 -13.79 20.66 -1.89
C LYS A 20 -14.22 19.74 -3.04
N GLU A 21 -13.32 19.45 -3.98
CA GLU A 21 -13.62 18.63 -5.17
C GLU A 21 -13.11 17.18 -5.07
N ASN A 22 -12.44 16.81 -3.96
CA ASN A 22 -11.83 15.48 -3.76
C ASN A 22 -10.89 15.05 -4.89
N LYS A 23 -10.24 16.00 -5.55
CA LYS A 23 -9.20 15.71 -6.54
C LYS A 23 -7.95 15.18 -5.85
N THR A 24 -7.19 14.38 -6.58
CA THR A 24 -5.89 13.84 -6.16
C THR A 24 -4.77 14.59 -6.85
N TYR A 25 -3.52 14.31 -6.47
CA TYR A 25 -2.34 14.90 -7.09
C TYR A 25 -2.37 14.78 -8.61
N ASP A 26 -2.82 13.64 -9.16
CA ASP A 26 -2.79 13.39 -10.60
C ASP A 26 -3.73 14.30 -11.40
N ASP A 27 -4.83 14.74 -10.78
CA ASP A 27 -5.84 15.65 -11.36
C ASP A 27 -5.37 17.12 -11.40
N LEU A 28 -4.30 17.45 -10.66
CA LEU A 28 -3.83 18.83 -10.50
C LEU A 28 -3.03 19.33 -11.71
N ASP A 29 -3.06 20.65 -11.91
CA ASP A 29 -2.19 21.30 -12.89
C ASP A 29 -0.71 21.27 -12.46
N LEU A 30 0.21 21.51 -13.41
CA LEU A 30 1.65 21.43 -13.16
C LEU A 30 2.15 22.39 -12.06
N ARG A 31 1.52 23.54 -11.88
CA ARG A 31 1.91 24.51 -10.83
C ARG A 31 1.43 24.05 -9.47
N GLN A 32 0.21 23.54 -9.39
CA GLN A 32 -0.36 22.92 -8.19
C GLN A 32 0.46 21.72 -7.72
N LYS A 33 0.82 20.82 -8.65
CA LYS A 33 1.74 19.69 -8.42
C LYS A 33 3.08 20.16 -7.86
N LEU A 34 3.67 21.20 -8.46
CA LEU A 34 4.94 21.76 -8.02
C LEU A 34 4.86 22.36 -6.60
N ILE A 35 3.75 23.00 -6.22
CA ILE A 35 3.56 23.52 -4.85
C ILE A 35 3.65 22.35 -3.85
N LEU A 36 2.86 21.29 -4.05
CA LEU A 36 2.86 20.13 -3.15
C LEU A 36 4.26 19.49 -3.02
N LEU A 37 4.93 19.22 -4.14
CA LEU A 37 6.30 18.68 -4.12
C LEU A 37 7.29 19.61 -3.40
N THR A 38 7.11 20.93 -3.54
CA THR A 38 7.92 21.92 -2.83
C THR A 38 7.70 21.83 -1.32
N MET A 39 6.45 21.69 -0.86
CA MET A 39 6.15 21.53 0.58
C MET A 39 6.73 20.24 1.14
N ALA A 40 6.66 19.13 0.39
CA ALA A 40 7.30 17.86 0.77
C ALA A 40 8.83 18.01 0.92
N LYS A 41 9.49 18.57 -0.11
CA LYS A 41 10.94 18.82 -0.06
C LYS A 41 11.31 19.75 1.10
N GLN A 42 10.54 20.83 1.30
CA GLN A 42 10.81 21.82 2.34
C GLN A 42 10.74 21.20 3.73
N LYS A 43 9.70 20.40 4.02
CA LYS A 43 9.58 19.69 5.29
C LYS A 43 10.68 18.63 5.48
N ALA A 44 11.06 17.92 4.41
CA ALA A 44 12.07 16.88 4.47
C ALA A 44 13.51 17.43 4.61
N GLY A 45 13.75 18.64 4.09
CA GLY A 45 15.07 19.27 4.05
C GLY A 45 15.94 18.82 2.88
N ASP A 46 16.99 19.61 2.62
CA ASP A 46 17.90 19.39 1.48
C ASP A 46 18.68 18.08 1.58
N GLU A 47 19.02 17.65 2.80
CA GLU A 47 19.75 16.40 3.02
C GLU A 47 18.91 15.19 2.62
N ALA A 48 17.65 15.12 3.03
CA ALA A 48 16.73 14.04 2.65
C ALA A 48 16.54 13.99 1.12
N PHE A 49 16.37 15.16 0.50
CA PHE A 49 16.28 15.28 -0.95
C PHE A 49 17.55 14.75 -1.66
N ALA A 50 18.73 15.13 -1.18
CA ALA A 50 20.00 14.65 -1.72
C ALA A 50 20.17 13.13 -1.55
N LYS A 51 19.87 12.60 -0.35
CA LYS A 51 19.94 11.16 -0.05
C LYS A 51 18.99 10.34 -0.92
N MET A 52 17.79 10.84 -1.20
CA MET A 52 16.84 10.18 -2.10
C MET A 52 17.44 9.95 -3.49
N TYR A 53 18.05 10.98 -4.09
CA TYR A 53 18.68 10.85 -5.41
C TYR A 53 19.96 10.01 -5.39
N GLN A 54 20.77 10.09 -4.32
CA GLN A 54 21.95 9.24 -4.15
C GLN A 54 21.54 7.76 -4.03
N GLY A 55 20.53 7.49 -3.22
CA GLY A 55 19.94 6.17 -3.02
C GLY A 55 19.40 5.57 -4.30
N TYR A 56 18.59 6.34 -5.05
CA TYR A 56 18.09 5.91 -6.35
C TYR A 56 19.21 5.58 -7.34
N ARG A 57 20.27 6.40 -7.43
CA ARG A 57 21.42 6.09 -8.30
C ARG A 57 22.15 4.82 -7.89
N LYS A 58 22.27 4.55 -6.58
CA LYS A 58 22.86 3.32 -6.07
C LYS A 58 22.00 2.10 -6.45
N LEU A 59 20.68 2.20 -6.31
CA LEU A 59 19.75 1.14 -6.77
C LEU A 59 19.89 0.91 -8.28
N ALA A 60 19.89 2.00 -9.06
CA ALA A 60 20.00 1.96 -10.52
C ALA A 60 21.32 1.39 -11.05
N SER A 61 22.38 1.34 -10.24
CA SER A 61 23.65 0.70 -10.61
C SER A 61 23.62 -0.83 -10.53
N ASN A 62 22.59 -1.43 -9.95
CA ASN A 62 22.44 -2.88 -9.86
C ASN A 62 21.88 -3.45 -11.18
N ALA A 63 22.48 -4.53 -11.70
CA ALA A 63 22.02 -5.20 -12.93
C ALA A 63 20.58 -5.75 -12.84
N ALA A 64 20.08 -6.02 -11.64
CA ALA A 64 18.70 -6.45 -11.39
C ALA A 64 17.70 -5.30 -11.19
N PHE A 65 18.13 -4.04 -11.38
CA PHE A 65 17.29 -2.86 -11.16
C PHE A 65 16.08 -2.83 -12.10
N LYS A 66 14.91 -2.58 -11.52
CA LYS A 66 13.67 -2.34 -12.25
C LYS A 66 13.12 -0.97 -11.86
N LYS A 67 13.06 -0.06 -12.83
CA LYS A 67 12.56 1.30 -12.60
C LYS A 67 11.13 1.32 -12.01
N GLY A 68 10.28 0.38 -12.44
CA GLY A 68 8.90 0.27 -11.97
C GLY A 68 8.76 0.00 -10.46
N ASP A 69 9.78 -0.60 -9.84
CA ASP A 69 9.76 -0.97 -8.42
C ASP A 69 10.12 0.20 -7.48
N HIS A 70 10.45 1.37 -8.05
CA HIS A 70 10.97 2.52 -7.32
C HIS A 70 10.27 3.81 -7.73
N SER A 71 8.98 3.92 -7.40
CA SER A 71 8.19 5.12 -7.69
C SER A 71 8.72 6.33 -6.91
N LEU A 72 8.54 7.54 -7.46
CA LEU A 72 8.93 8.77 -6.75
C LEU A 72 8.21 8.92 -5.39
N PRO A 73 6.88 8.67 -5.27
CA PRO A 73 6.20 8.66 -3.98
C PRO A 73 6.82 7.71 -2.95
N ASP A 74 7.23 6.50 -3.36
CA ASP A 74 7.87 5.54 -2.46
C ASP A 74 9.24 6.01 -1.99
N LEU A 75 10.05 6.54 -2.91
CA LEU A 75 11.35 7.11 -2.60
C LEU A 75 11.22 8.31 -1.66
N MET A 76 10.25 9.20 -1.89
CA MET A 76 9.96 10.32 -0.99
C MET A 76 9.53 9.79 0.38
N ASN A 77 8.58 8.85 0.46
CA ASN A 77 8.10 8.34 1.74
C ASN A 77 9.24 7.69 2.53
N GLN A 78 10.09 6.91 1.89
CA GLN A 78 11.24 6.30 2.54
C GLN A 78 12.25 7.35 3.01
N TYR A 79 12.86 8.09 2.08
CA TYR A 79 14.00 8.95 2.42
C TYR A 79 13.61 10.15 3.25
N TYR A 80 12.41 10.72 3.06
CA TYR A 80 11.97 11.87 3.84
C TYR A 80 11.58 11.45 5.24
N SER A 81 10.90 10.29 5.39
CA SER A 81 10.52 9.81 6.71
C SER A 81 11.72 9.37 7.53
N GLU A 82 12.65 8.63 6.93
CA GLU A 82 13.83 8.12 7.65
C GLU A 82 14.81 9.23 8.03
N ASN A 83 15.01 10.22 7.16
CA ASN A 83 15.91 11.33 7.46
C ASN A 83 15.30 12.32 8.46
N GLY A 84 14.00 12.62 8.31
CA GLY A 84 13.29 13.56 9.17
C GLY A 84 12.78 12.96 10.48
N GLN A 85 12.83 11.62 10.62
CA GLN A 85 12.20 10.88 11.73
C GLN A 85 10.73 11.26 11.94
N VAL A 86 10.01 11.49 10.85
CA VAL A 86 8.58 11.83 10.80
C VAL A 86 7.91 10.91 9.79
N ASP A 87 6.60 10.70 9.89
CA ASP A 87 5.88 9.82 8.96
C ASP A 87 5.18 10.65 7.88
N PHE A 88 5.69 10.58 6.64
CA PHE A 88 5.11 11.23 5.46
C PHE A 88 3.96 10.45 4.80
N THR A 89 3.68 9.22 5.25
CA THR A 89 2.57 8.42 4.73
C THR A 89 1.24 9.19 4.71
N PRO A 90 0.82 9.88 5.80
CA PRO A 90 -0.49 10.50 5.86
C PRO A 90 -0.69 11.58 4.79
N VAL A 91 0.30 12.44 4.56
CA VAL A 91 0.19 13.49 3.54
C VAL A 91 0.18 12.93 2.12
N PHE A 92 0.97 11.89 1.85
CA PHE A 92 1.05 11.29 0.52
C PHE A 92 -0.20 10.47 0.18
N GLU A 93 -0.79 9.77 1.16
CA GLU A 93 -2.10 9.13 0.99
C GLU A 93 -3.21 10.17 0.72
N ARG A 94 -3.18 11.32 1.41
CA ARG A 94 -4.11 12.44 1.14
C ARG A 94 -3.95 13.06 -0.26
N TRP A 95 -2.78 12.91 -0.86
CA TRP A 95 -2.55 13.31 -2.25
C TRP A 95 -2.97 12.22 -3.26
N GLY A 96 -3.47 11.07 -2.79
CA GLY A 96 -3.91 9.97 -3.62
C GLY A 96 -2.77 9.04 -4.07
N PHE A 97 -1.57 9.17 -3.50
CA PHE A 97 -0.48 8.26 -3.84
C PHE A 97 -0.71 6.87 -3.25
N LYS A 98 -0.47 5.85 -4.07
CA LYS A 98 -0.33 4.47 -3.62
C LYS A 98 1.12 4.25 -3.22
N LEU A 99 1.34 3.89 -1.96
CA LEU A 99 2.67 3.79 -1.38
C LEU A 99 3.02 2.33 -1.07
N ASN A 100 4.32 2.07 -0.98
CA ASN A 100 4.89 0.80 -0.56
C ASN A 100 4.49 0.50 0.90
N HIS A 101 3.76 -0.60 1.07
CA HIS A 101 3.21 -1.01 2.37
C HIS A 101 4.30 -1.25 3.43
N LYS A 102 5.48 -1.74 3.04
CA LYS A 102 6.59 -2.00 3.98
C LYS A 102 7.06 -0.71 4.64
N GLN A 103 7.23 0.36 3.86
CA GLN A 103 7.66 1.65 4.42
C GLN A 103 6.59 2.27 5.33
N ILE A 104 5.32 2.15 4.93
CA ILE A 104 4.17 2.60 5.71
C ILE A 104 4.13 1.91 7.08
N GLU A 105 4.25 0.58 7.11
CA GLU A 105 4.36 -0.17 8.36
C GLU A 105 5.59 0.25 9.17
N MET A 106 6.75 0.38 8.53
CA MET A 106 8.01 0.80 9.17
C MET A 106 7.90 2.15 9.86
N ASN A 107 7.25 3.14 9.26
CA ASN A 107 7.11 4.46 9.87
C ASN A 107 6.30 4.39 11.17
N ARG A 108 5.17 3.66 11.17
CA ARG A 108 4.36 3.43 12.38
C ARG A 108 5.10 2.62 13.43
N ALA A 109 5.80 1.57 12.99
CA ALA A 109 6.63 0.71 13.80
C ALA A 109 7.72 1.47 14.57
N LYS A 110 8.41 2.38 13.86
CA LYS A 110 9.44 3.28 14.43
C LYS A 110 8.84 4.34 15.37
N GLY A 111 7.52 4.49 15.39
CA GLY A 111 6.85 5.53 16.18
C GLY A 111 7.17 6.93 15.70
N PHE A 112 7.39 7.10 14.39
CA PHE A 112 7.59 8.43 13.82
C PHE A 112 6.28 9.24 13.93
N PRO A 113 6.33 10.50 14.42
CA PRO A 113 5.16 11.36 14.43
C PRO A 113 4.71 11.66 13.00
N ALA A 114 3.41 11.47 12.77
CA ALA A 114 2.75 11.77 11.51
C ALA A 114 2.84 13.26 11.16
N VAL A 115 3.05 13.56 9.87
CA VAL A 115 3.00 14.93 9.34
C VAL A 115 1.96 15.04 8.24
N THR A 116 1.32 16.21 8.16
CA THR A 116 0.36 16.51 7.09
C THR A 116 0.26 18.00 6.78
N SER A 117 -0.40 18.34 5.67
CA SER A 117 -0.62 19.73 5.28
C SER A 117 -1.56 20.45 6.24
N LEU A 118 -1.29 21.73 6.54
CA LEU A 118 -2.17 22.58 7.37
C LEU A 118 -3.65 22.49 6.97
N ALA A 119 -3.95 22.55 5.68
CA ALA A 119 -5.32 22.48 5.15
C ALA A 119 -6.12 21.22 5.58
N PHE A 120 -5.44 20.12 5.92
CA PHE A 120 -6.06 18.87 6.36
C PHE A 120 -6.35 18.81 7.85
N ILE A 121 -5.78 19.69 8.67
CA ILE A 121 -5.87 19.65 10.15
C ILE A 121 -6.21 21.00 10.79
N VAL A 122 -6.31 22.08 10.00
CA VAL A 122 -6.72 23.41 10.46
C VAL A 122 -7.97 23.85 9.69
N PRO A 123 -9.06 24.30 10.37
CA PRO A 123 -10.24 24.86 9.72
C PRO A 123 -9.89 26.01 8.78
N GLU A 124 -10.64 26.17 7.68
CA GLU A 124 -10.39 27.21 6.66
C GLU A 124 -10.26 28.61 7.28
N SER A 125 -11.13 28.93 8.26
CA SER A 125 -11.15 30.21 8.95
C SER A 125 -9.94 30.47 9.87
N GLN A 126 -9.18 29.43 10.23
CA GLN A 126 -8.00 29.54 11.10
C GLN A 126 -6.68 29.43 10.32
N LEU A 127 -6.72 29.13 9.01
CA LEU A 127 -5.51 28.96 8.20
C LEU A 127 -4.61 30.20 8.23
N ALA A 128 -5.17 31.41 8.12
CA ALA A 128 -4.36 32.63 8.18
C ALA A 128 -3.57 32.75 9.50
N LYS A 129 -4.16 32.34 10.64
CA LYS A 129 -3.48 32.33 11.94
C LYS A 129 -2.44 31.22 12.02
N ALA A 130 -2.74 30.04 11.51
CA ALA A 130 -1.79 28.95 11.45
C ALA A 130 -0.55 29.30 10.62
N ARG A 131 -0.77 29.95 9.47
CA ARG A 131 0.28 30.47 8.59
C ARG A 131 1.14 31.51 9.28
N ALA A 132 0.55 32.42 10.05
CA ALA A 132 1.32 33.38 10.84
C ALA A 132 2.28 32.74 11.86
N ILE A 133 1.99 31.50 12.32
CA ILE A 133 2.85 30.74 13.23
C ILE A 133 3.97 30.03 12.47
N VAL A 134 3.67 29.39 11.32
CA VAL A 134 4.64 28.51 10.64
C VAL A 134 5.47 29.20 9.56
N ASP A 135 4.96 30.27 8.96
CA ASP A 135 5.60 30.98 7.85
C ASP A 135 6.97 31.60 8.17
N PRO A 136 7.23 32.14 9.40
CA PRO A 136 8.51 32.77 9.70
C PRO A 136 9.72 31.85 9.53
N ASP A 137 9.53 30.53 9.64
CA ASP A 137 10.60 29.54 9.62
C ASP A 137 10.79 28.89 8.24
N ILE A 138 10.07 29.34 7.20
CA ILE A 138 10.06 28.68 5.89
C ILE A 138 10.25 29.65 4.71
N PRO A 139 10.98 29.23 3.66
CA PRO A 139 11.24 30.08 2.50
C PRO A 139 10.04 30.19 1.55
N ILE A 140 9.20 29.15 1.46
CA ILE A 140 8.01 29.15 0.59
C ILE A 140 6.80 28.78 1.42
N ASN A 141 5.80 29.65 1.39
CA ASN A 141 4.65 29.54 2.26
C ASN A 141 3.36 29.17 1.49
N SER A 142 2.56 28.26 2.03
CA SER A 142 1.33 27.73 1.40
C SER A 142 0.36 27.19 2.46
N ASN A 143 -0.94 27.16 2.16
CA ASN A 143 -1.91 26.46 3.03
C ASN A 143 -1.67 24.94 3.06
N PHE A 144 -0.79 24.45 2.19
CA PHE A 144 -0.37 23.06 2.11
C PHE A 144 0.99 22.77 2.77
N GLU A 145 1.55 23.73 3.52
CA GLU A 145 2.74 23.50 4.34
C GLU A 145 2.56 22.26 5.20
N ILE A 146 3.57 21.37 5.19
CA ILE A 146 3.52 20.11 5.91
C ILE A 146 4.10 20.31 7.30
N VAL A 147 3.29 20.03 8.32
CA VAL A 147 3.60 20.36 9.71
C VAL A 147 3.46 19.14 10.61
N THR A 148 4.09 19.18 11.78
CA THR A 148 3.75 18.32 12.91
C THR A 148 2.61 18.93 13.73
N ASN A 149 1.98 18.16 14.62
CA ASN A 149 0.94 18.72 15.49
C ASN A 149 1.52 19.75 16.47
N GLN A 150 2.77 19.59 16.93
CA GLN A 150 3.41 20.58 17.82
C GLN A 150 3.53 21.97 17.18
N GLN A 151 3.77 22.04 15.86
CA GLN A 151 3.90 23.33 15.16
C GLN A 151 2.59 24.12 15.14
N ILE A 152 1.44 23.46 15.24
CA ILE A 152 0.12 24.12 15.27
C ILE A 152 -0.53 24.15 16.65
N ALA A 153 0.06 23.46 17.64
CA ALA A 153 -0.43 23.42 19.01
C ALA A 153 -0.73 24.81 19.64
N PRO A 154 0.05 25.88 19.38
CA PRO A 154 -0.25 27.21 19.92
C PRO A 154 -1.61 27.80 19.51
N LEU A 155 -2.25 27.27 18.46
CA LEU A 155 -3.60 27.67 18.08
C LEU A 155 -4.67 27.23 19.10
N GLY A 156 -4.37 26.25 19.95
CA GLY A 156 -5.28 25.74 20.96
C GLY A 156 -6.55 25.08 20.40
N LEU A 157 -6.53 24.69 19.12
CA LEU A 157 -7.67 24.07 18.46
C LEU A 157 -7.85 22.62 18.91
N LYS A 158 -9.11 22.25 19.13
CA LYS A 158 -9.52 20.90 19.52
C LYS A 158 -10.82 20.53 18.81
N GLY A 159 -11.02 19.25 18.59
CA GLY A 159 -12.23 18.68 18.03
C GLY A 159 -12.56 17.32 18.62
N ASN A 160 -13.82 16.94 18.50
CA ASN A 160 -14.29 15.60 18.77
C ASN A 160 -13.99 14.70 17.57
N LEU A 161 -13.64 13.45 17.85
CA LEU A 161 -13.44 12.42 16.82
C LEU A 161 -14.37 11.23 17.09
N HIS A 162 -15.22 10.95 16.11
CA HIS A 162 -16.12 9.81 16.06
C HIS A 162 -15.50 8.75 15.16
N ILE A 163 -15.00 7.66 15.74
CA ILE A 163 -14.44 6.53 15.01
C ILE A 163 -15.51 5.45 14.89
N HIS A 164 -15.88 5.09 13.66
CA HIS A 164 -16.77 3.98 13.37
C HIS A 164 -15.95 2.79 12.84
N LEU A 165 -15.91 1.70 13.61
CA LEU A 165 -15.35 0.42 13.20
C LEU A 165 -16.39 -0.34 12.37
N LYS A 166 -16.21 -0.37 11.05
CA LYS A 166 -17.10 -1.09 10.15
C LYS A 166 -16.72 -2.56 10.15
N THR A 167 -17.43 -3.35 10.94
CA THR A 167 -17.22 -4.79 11.09
C THR A 167 -18.50 -5.49 11.54
N ASN A 168 -18.63 -6.76 11.14
CA ASN A 168 -19.67 -7.65 11.66
C ASN A 168 -19.17 -8.48 12.86
N GLU A 169 -17.90 -8.30 13.27
CA GLU A 169 -17.21 -9.11 14.26
C GLU A 169 -16.81 -8.30 15.50
N ILE A 170 -17.59 -7.30 15.90
CA ILE A 170 -17.23 -6.42 17.03
C ILE A 170 -16.92 -7.19 18.33
N ASP A 171 -17.55 -8.35 18.54
CA ASP A 171 -17.35 -9.20 19.71
C ASP A 171 -15.93 -9.77 19.83
N THR A 172 -15.15 -9.84 18.76
CA THR A 172 -13.74 -10.26 18.81
C THR A 172 -12.81 -9.13 19.25
N LEU A 173 -13.23 -7.88 19.03
CA LEU A 173 -12.46 -6.67 19.37
C LEU A 173 -12.80 -6.13 20.76
N LYS A 174 -13.92 -6.57 21.36
CA LYS A 174 -14.36 -6.12 22.70
C LYS A 174 -13.28 -6.33 23.76
N GLY A 175 -13.12 -5.34 24.64
CA GLY A 175 -12.06 -5.31 25.65
C GLY A 175 -10.67 -4.95 25.11
N GLY A 176 -10.51 -4.90 23.78
CA GLY A 176 -9.37 -4.27 23.14
C GLY A 176 -9.35 -2.75 23.33
N LYS A 177 -8.31 -2.10 22.82
CA LYS A 177 -8.07 -0.66 22.94
C LYS A 177 -7.84 -0.04 21.58
N ILE A 178 -8.41 1.14 21.37
CA ILE A 178 -8.01 2.08 20.33
C ILE A 178 -7.22 3.22 20.95
N LYS A 179 -6.06 3.53 20.38
CA LYS A 179 -5.18 4.63 20.83
C LYS A 179 -4.93 5.58 19.69
N LEU A 180 -4.99 6.88 19.97
CA LEU A 180 -4.41 7.91 19.12
C LEU A 180 -3.01 8.22 19.62
N LYS A 181 -2.03 8.12 18.73
CA LYS A 181 -0.63 8.32 19.05
C LYS A 181 -0.03 9.47 18.26
N GLU A 182 0.76 10.28 18.94
CA GLU A 182 1.68 11.23 18.34
C GLU A 182 3.10 10.67 18.52
N GLY A 183 3.61 10.06 17.45
CA GLY A 183 4.79 9.21 17.53
C GLY A 183 4.57 8.05 18.52
N ASN A 184 5.39 7.99 19.57
CA ASN A 184 5.24 6.98 20.63
C ASN A 184 4.32 7.39 21.78
N THR A 185 3.91 8.66 21.86
CA THR A 185 3.07 9.18 22.94
C THR A 185 1.61 8.88 22.66
N VAL A 186 0.90 8.28 23.62
CA VAL A 186 -0.56 8.10 23.55
C VAL A 186 -1.23 9.41 23.97
N VAL A 187 -1.98 10.01 23.04
CA VAL A 187 -2.71 11.27 23.25
C VAL A 187 -4.10 11.00 23.82
N GLN A 188 -4.76 9.96 23.31
CA GLN A 188 -6.08 9.52 23.73
C GLN A 188 -6.17 8.00 23.62
N GLU A 189 -6.93 7.37 24.51
CA GLU A 189 -7.18 5.93 24.51
C GLU A 189 -8.63 5.63 24.92
N LYS A 190 -9.25 4.63 24.28
CA LYS A 190 -10.54 4.08 24.67
C LYS A 190 -10.54 2.57 24.56
N THR A 191 -11.25 1.92 25.48
CA THR A 191 -11.63 0.51 25.35
C THR A 191 -12.69 0.36 24.27
N ILE A 192 -12.58 -0.68 23.47
CA ILE A 192 -13.54 -1.04 22.43
C ILE A 192 -14.66 -1.85 23.09
N GLU A 193 -15.87 -1.31 23.08
CA GLU A 193 -17.08 -1.97 23.59
C GLU A 193 -18.17 -2.07 22.52
N THR A 194 -18.18 -1.11 21.60
CA THR A 194 -19.12 -1.01 20.48
C THR A 194 -18.39 -0.60 19.21
N THR A 195 -19.08 -0.63 18.07
CA THR A 195 -18.55 -0.18 16.78
C THR A 195 -18.22 1.31 16.78
N ASP A 196 -18.87 2.11 17.63
CA ASP A 196 -18.74 3.56 17.62
C ASP A 196 -17.95 4.03 18.84
N ILE A 197 -16.83 4.70 18.58
CA ILE A 197 -15.88 5.13 19.60
C ILE A 197 -15.74 6.65 19.54
N ASN A 198 -16.06 7.29 20.66
CA ASN A 198 -16.05 8.74 20.76
C ASN A 198 -14.85 9.21 21.57
N LEU A 199 -14.02 10.04 20.96
CA LEU A 199 -12.91 10.75 21.57
C LEU A 199 -13.24 12.24 21.61
N GLN A 200 -13.12 12.86 22.78
CA GLN A 200 -13.48 14.26 22.99
C GLN A 200 -12.23 15.10 23.15
N ASP A 201 -12.32 16.38 22.79
CA ASP A 201 -11.27 17.37 23.01
C ASP A 201 -9.88 16.96 22.48
N VAL A 202 -9.85 16.21 21.37
CA VAL A 202 -8.61 15.81 20.71
C VAL A 202 -8.00 17.07 20.10
N PRO A 203 -6.72 17.40 20.35
CA PRO A 203 -6.09 18.53 19.68
C PRO A 203 -6.14 18.35 18.16
N ASN A 204 -6.21 19.45 17.44
CA ASN A 204 -6.14 19.41 15.99
C ASN A 204 -4.80 18.85 15.54
N GLY A 205 -4.83 17.96 14.55
CA GLY A 205 -3.63 17.23 14.14
C GLY A 205 -3.91 15.97 13.34
N VAL A 206 -2.82 15.30 12.98
CA VAL A 206 -2.82 13.94 12.44
C VAL A 206 -2.22 12.98 13.45
N TYR A 207 -2.87 11.85 13.66
CA TYR A 207 -2.49 10.86 14.68
C TYR A 207 -2.42 9.47 14.09
N THR A 208 -1.46 8.68 14.55
CA THR A 208 -1.43 7.24 14.26
C THR A 208 -2.50 6.56 15.12
N VAL A 209 -3.35 5.74 14.49
CA VAL A 209 -4.37 4.93 15.14
C VAL A 209 -3.77 3.54 15.39
N GLU A 210 -3.68 3.14 16.65
CA GLU A 210 -3.28 1.79 17.06
C GLU A 210 -4.50 1.08 17.66
N ILE A 211 -4.89 -0.04 17.05
CA ILE A 211 -5.91 -0.95 17.59
C ILE A 211 -5.20 -2.20 18.10
N SER A 212 -5.47 -2.58 19.35
CA SER A 212 -4.75 -3.67 20.03
C SER A 212 -5.64 -4.40 21.05
N GLY A 213 -5.33 -5.65 21.38
CA GLY A 213 -6.12 -6.45 22.32
C GLY A 213 -7.40 -7.03 21.69
N GLY A 214 -8.31 -7.55 22.52
CA GLY A 214 -9.45 -8.37 22.10
C GLY A 214 -9.17 -9.87 22.20
N LYS A 215 -9.97 -10.71 21.53
CA LYS A 215 -9.70 -12.15 21.41
C LYS A 215 -8.40 -12.34 20.61
N THR A 216 -7.43 -13.01 21.23
CA THR A 216 -6.01 -13.01 20.84
C THR A 216 -5.68 -13.68 19.51
N ASP A 217 -6.60 -14.49 18.98
CA ASP A 217 -6.32 -15.37 17.84
C ASP A 217 -6.69 -14.75 16.49
N SER A 218 -7.44 -13.64 16.49
CA SER A 218 -7.93 -13.00 15.27
C SER A 218 -6.91 -12.02 14.69
N MET A 219 -6.52 -12.25 13.43
CA MET A 219 -5.63 -11.37 12.67
C MET A 219 -6.47 -10.40 11.84
N TYR A 220 -6.35 -9.10 12.11
CA TYR A 220 -7.10 -8.08 11.38
C TYR A 220 -6.22 -7.21 10.48
N HIS A 221 -6.78 -6.86 9.32
CA HIS A 221 -6.37 -5.76 8.46
C HIS A 221 -7.31 -4.57 8.66
N PHE A 222 -6.74 -3.36 8.71
CA PHE A 222 -7.49 -2.12 8.89
C PHE A 222 -7.34 -1.23 7.67
N SER A 223 -8.44 -0.66 7.16
CA SER A 223 -8.38 0.21 5.97
C SER A 223 -7.73 1.57 6.22
N SER A 224 -7.54 1.98 7.47
CA SER A 224 -6.83 3.20 7.84
C SER A 224 -6.06 3.04 9.16
N TYR A 225 -4.90 3.67 9.22
CA TYR A 225 -4.05 3.77 10.42
C TYR A 225 -3.82 5.20 10.88
N TYR A 226 -4.54 6.18 10.30
CA TYR A 226 -4.36 7.58 10.62
C TYR A 226 -5.70 8.28 10.83
N ALA A 227 -5.77 9.12 11.86
CA ALA A 227 -6.89 9.98 12.16
C ALA A 227 -6.52 11.45 11.96
N TYR A 228 -7.45 12.23 11.44
CA TYR A 228 -7.29 13.66 11.20
C TYR A 228 -8.33 14.41 12.02
N VAL A 229 -7.88 15.34 12.85
CA VAL A 229 -8.75 16.21 13.64
C VAL A 229 -8.56 17.62 13.11
N LYS A 230 -9.61 18.14 12.49
CA LYS A 230 -9.63 19.44 11.82
C LYS A 230 -10.75 20.32 12.33
N GLU A 231 -11.97 19.82 12.29
CA GLU A 231 -13.16 20.59 12.64
C GLU A 231 -13.54 20.36 14.11
N LYS A 232 -14.60 21.04 14.58
CA LYS A 232 -15.14 20.79 15.93
C LYS A 232 -15.61 19.35 16.10
N ASP A 233 -16.19 18.76 15.05
CA ASP A 233 -16.65 17.38 15.02
C ASP A 233 -16.09 16.70 13.76
N ASN A 234 -15.42 15.56 13.96
CA ASN A 234 -14.72 14.82 12.91
C ASN A 234 -15.16 13.37 12.93
N SER A 235 -15.12 12.72 11.78
CA SER A 235 -15.48 11.30 11.64
C SER A 235 -14.38 10.53 10.92
N LEU A 236 -14.12 9.31 11.38
CA LEU A 236 -13.26 8.34 10.73
C LEU A 236 -13.99 6.99 10.67
N THR A 237 -14.10 6.41 9.48
CA THR A 237 -14.53 5.01 9.33
C THR A 237 -13.31 4.14 9.08
N ILE A 238 -13.20 3.05 9.82
CA ILE A 238 -12.15 2.03 9.64
C ILE A 238 -12.83 0.71 9.32
N ASP A 239 -12.61 0.19 8.11
CA ASP A 239 -13.03 -1.17 7.78
C ASP A 239 -12.10 -2.14 8.52
N VAL A 240 -12.69 -3.05 9.30
CA VAL A 240 -11.94 -4.09 10.02
C VAL A 240 -12.22 -5.42 9.35
N ASN A 241 -11.22 -5.93 8.64
CA ASN A 241 -11.31 -7.15 7.86
C ASN A 241 -10.48 -8.24 8.52
N GLU A 242 -11.12 -9.34 8.93
CA GLU A 242 -10.39 -10.52 9.37
C GLU A 242 -9.55 -11.07 8.20
N MET A 243 -8.28 -11.33 8.47
CA MET A 243 -7.36 -11.96 7.54
C MET A 243 -7.53 -13.48 7.67
N LYS A 244 -7.98 -14.13 6.60
CA LYS A 244 -8.21 -15.59 6.55
C LYS A 244 -7.17 -16.30 5.72
N VAL A 245 -6.53 -15.61 4.78
CA VAL A 245 -5.52 -16.17 3.89
C VAL A 245 -4.32 -15.25 3.83
N SER A 246 -3.10 -15.80 3.87
CA SER A 246 -1.91 -14.98 3.72
C SER A 246 -1.82 -14.39 2.31
N LYS A 247 -1.53 -13.09 2.19
CA LYS A 247 -1.21 -12.45 0.91
C LYS A 247 0.02 -13.07 0.23
N LEU A 248 0.87 -13.81 0.96
CA LEU A 248 2.02 -14.51 0.36
C LEU A 248 1.62 -15.68 -0.56
N VAL A 249 0.36 -16.13 -0.55
CA VAL A 249 -0.11 -17.13 -1.53
C VAL A 249 -0.47 -16.51 -2.87
N ASN A 250 -0.73 -15.20 -2.89
CA ASN A 250 -1.10 -14.47 -4.09
C ASN A 250 0.10 -14.37 -5.03
N GLN A 251 -0.18 -14.40 -6.33
CA GLN A 251 0.83 -14.43 -7.36
C GLN A 251 0.47 -13.48 -8.49
N THR A 252 1.51 -12.90 -9.08
CA THR A 252 1.41 -12.02 -10.23
C THR A 252 2.06 -12.68 -11.43
N ILE A 253 1.35 -12.71 -12.55
CA ILE A 253 1.89 -13.05 -13.86
C ILE A 253 1.87 -11.79 -14.73
N GLN A 254 3.04 -11.35 -15.17
CA GLN A 254 3.23 -10.18 -16.02
C GLN A 254 3.32 -10.61 -17.49
N PHE A 255 2.69 -9.82 -18.35
CA PHE A 255 2.72 -9.95 -19.79
C PHE A 255 3.49 -8.76 -20.35
N LEU A 256 4.60 -9.04 -21.03
CA LEU A 256 5.50 -8.05 -21.60
C LEU A 256 5.35 -8.03 -23.13
N GLY A 257 5.47 -6.84 -23.71
CA GLY A 257 5.31 -6.60 -25.13
C GLY A 257 6.63 -6.27 -25.81
N LEU A 258 6.53 -5.54 -26.92
CA LEU A 258 7.69 -4.97 -27.59
C LEU A 258 8.52 -4.12 -26.61
N GLY A 259 9.85 -4.28 -26.63
CA GLY A 259 10.74 -3.58 -25.70
C GLY A 259 10.75 -4.14 -24.27
N ASP A 260 10.08 -5.28 -24.05
CA ASP A 260 9.84 -5.87 -22.72
C ASP A 260 8.99 -4.97 -21.80
N ASP A 261 8.22 -4.05 -22.40
CA ASP A 261 7.27 -3.19 -21.70
C ASP A 261 6.05 -3.97 -21.25
N GLN A 262 5.69 -3.88 -19.97
CA GLN A 262 4.50 -4.57 -19.45
C GLN A 262 3.22 -4.00 -20.08
N PHE A 263 2.42 -4.87 -20.70
CA PHE A 263 1.14 -4.50 -21.31
C PHE A 263 -0.08 -5.05 -20.59
N ALA A 264 0.09 -6.13 -19.83
CA ALA A 264 -0.97 -6.73 -19.04
C ALA A 264 -0.42 -7.44 -17.79
N GLU A 265 -1.29 -7.70 -16.83
CA GLU A 265 -0.99 -8.45 -15.62
C GLU A 265 -2.20 -9.25 -15.13
N LEU A 266 -1.92 -10.41 -14.54
CA LEU A 266 -2.87 -11.19 -13.79
C LEU A 266 -2.41 -11.24 -12.32
N ASN A 267 -3.26 -10.80 -11.41
CA ASN A 267 -3.02 -10.87 -9.97
C ASN A 267 -4.05 -11.81 -9.33
N THR A 268 -3.60 -12.86 -8.64
CA THR A 268 -4.50 -13.72 -7.87
C THR A 268 -4.79 -13.15 -6.48
N ASP A 269 -5.98 -13.40 -5.96
CA ASP A 269 -6.38 -13.04 -4.60
C ASP A 269 -7.23 -14.16 -3.99
N LEU A 270 -6.58 -15.04 -3.23
CA LEU A 270 -7.23 -16.22 -2.66
C LEU A 270 -8.12 -15.86 -1.44
N GLU A 271 -7.83 -14.78 -0.74
CA GLU A 271 -8.68 -14.22 0.34
C GLU A 271 -10.04 -13.81 -0.26
N GLN A 272 -10.02 -13.03 -1.34
CA GLN A 272 -11.23 -12.55 -2.02
C GLN A 272 -11.82 -13.56 -3.02
N LYS A 273 -11.18 -14.72 -3.21
CA LYS A 273 -11.59 -15.77 -4.16
C LYS A 273 -11.77 -15.23 -5.58
N GLN A 274 -10.83 -14.40 -6.01
CA GLN A 274 -10.84 -13.78 -7.33
C GLN A 274 -9.43 -13.68 -7.93
N ALA A 275 -9.36 -13.29 -9.19
CA ALA A 275 -8.16 -12.75 -9.81
C ALA A 275 -8.53 -11.48 -10.57
N VAL A 276 -7.62 -10.53 -10.61
CA VAL A 276 -7.76 -9.29 -11.36
C VAL A 276 -6.88 -9.38 -12.60
N PHE A 277 -7.46 -9.24 -13.77
CA PHE A 277 -6.75 -9.17 -15.04
C PHE A 277 -6.81 -7.76 -15.61
N THR A 278 -5.64 -7.15 -15.77
CA THR A 278 -5.50 -5.76 -16.23
C THR A 278 -4.75 -5.71 -17.54
N VAL A 279 -5.24 -4.93 -18.50
CA VAL A 279 -4.52 -4.58 -19.74
C VAL A 279 -4.36 -3.07 -19.78
N THR A 280 -3.14 -2.58 -19.95
CA THR A 280 -2.80 -1.16 -19.79
C THR A 280 -2.46 -0.44 -21.10
N THR A 281 -2.23 -1.17 -22.20
CA THR A 281 -1.92 -0.60 -23.52
C THR A 281 -2.76 -1.24 -24.62
N LYS A 282 -3.06 -0.43 -25.64
CA LYS A 282 -3.76 -0.87 -26.86
C LYS A 282 -2.84 -1.55 -27.86
N THR A 283 -1.52 -1.39 -27.72
CA THR A 283 -0.53 -1.90 -28.66
C THR A 283 0.57 -2.64 -27.91
N PRO A 284 0.33 -3.91 -27.49
CA PRO A 284 1.37 -4.75 -26.89
C PRO A 284 2.59 -4.93 -27.81
N HIS A 285 2.37 -5.12 -29.10
CA HIS A 285 3.44 -5.36 -30.05
C HIS A 285 3.05 -4.94 -31.48
N SER A 286 3.61 -3.83 -31.96
CA SER A 286 3.24 -3.24 -33.26
C SER A 286 3.45 -4.15 -34.48
N TYR A 287 4.39 -5.11 -34.43
CA TYR A 287 4.61 -6.07 -35.52
C TYR A 287 3.60 -7.23 -35.59
N TYR A 288 2.68 -7.37 -34.63
CA TYR A 288 1.61 -8.38 -34.61
C TYR A 288 0.27 -7.72 -34.95
N THR A 289 0.22 -6.99 -36.07
CA THR A 289 -1.00 -6.30 -36.50
C THR A 289 -2.05 -7.32 -36.93
N ASP A 290 -3.26 -7.22 -36.38
CA ASP A 290 -4.38 -8.15 -36.62
C ASP A 290 -4.07 -9.62 -36.29
N GLU A 291 -3.01 -9.87 -35.51
CA GLU A 291 -2.58 -11.20 -35.08
C GLU A 291 -2.74 -11.37 -33.57
N LYS A 292 -3.21 -12.55 -33.16
CA LYS A 292 -3.32 -12.93 -31.75
C LYS A 292 -1.92 -12.98 -31.10
N TYR A 293 -1.71 -12.12 -30.12
CA TYR A 293 -0.45 -12.00 -29.39
C TYR A 293 -0.48 -12.72 -28.04
N ALA A 294 -1.60 -12.59 -27.31
CA ALA A 294 -1.79 -13.24 -26.02
C ALA A 294 -3.27 -13.59 -25.77
N SER A 295 -3.54 -14.51 -24.86
CA SER A 295 -4.90 -14.71 -24.34
C SER A 295 -4.90 -15.30 -22.95
N ILE A 296 -6.00 -15.09 -22.24
CA ILE A 296 -6.30 -15.75 -20.97
C ILE A 296 -7.69 -16.39 -21.03
N GLU A 297 -7.81 -17.58 -20.46
CA GLU A 297 -9.08 -18.27 -20.23
C GLU A 297 -9.11 -18.74 -18.77
N VAL A 298 -10.27 -18.64 -18.12
CA VAL A 298 -10.48 -19.18 -16.77
C VAL A 298 -11.64 -20.17 -16.80
N PHE A 299 -11.44 -21.31 -16.16
CA PHE A 299 -12.41 -22.39 -16.05
C PHE A 299 -12.70 -22.67 -14.58
N ASN A 300 -13.98 -22.92 -14.28
CA ASN A 300 -14.39 -23.29 -12.92
C ASN A 300 -14.04 -24.76 -12.60
N ASP A 301 -14.42 -25.20 -11.39
CA ASP A 301 -14.21 -26.55 -10.87
C ASP A 301 -14.96 -27.65 -11.65
N LYS A 302 -15.96 -27.28 -12.45
CA LYS A 302 -16.67 -28.18 -13.37
C LYS A 302 -16.06 -28.23 -14.77
N GLY A 303 -15.02 -27.44 -15.04
CA GLY A 303 -14.40 -27.31 -16.36
C GLY A 303 -15.15 -26.37 -17.32
N GLU A 304 -16.13 -25.61 -16.84
CA GLU A 304 -16.85 -24.61 -17.66
C GLU A 304 -15.98 -23.36 -17.80
N LYS A 305 -15.86 -22.83 -19.02
CA LYS A 305 -15.14 -21.57 -19.28
C LYS A 305 -15.99 -20.40 -18.78
N ILE A 306 -15.51 -19.72 -17.75
CA ILE A 306 -16.20 -18.58 -17.11
C ILE A 306 -15.64 -17.22 -17.54
N TYR A 307 -14.47 -17.20 -18.15
CA TYR A 307 -13.85 -15.98 -18.65
C TYR A 307 -12.93 -16.27 -19.83
N THR A 308 -12.88 -15.33 -20.78
CA THR A 308 -11.94 -15.34 -21.90
C THR A 308 -11.59 -13.93 -22.31
N LYS A 309 -10.31 -13.70 -22.60
CA LYS A 309 -9.83 -12.46 -23.20
C LYS A 309 -8.73 -12.80 -24.19
N GLU A 310 -8.97 -12.49 -25.45
CA GLU A 310 -7.96 -12.51 -26.50
C GLU A 310 -7.41 -11.10 -26.72
N MET A 311 -6.12 -11.03 -27.01
CA MET A 311 -5.38 -9.80 -27.20
C MET A 311 -4.54 -9.93 -28.46
N GLU A 312 -4.79 -9.06 -29.42
CA GLU A 312 -3.97 -8.89 -30.61
C GLU A 312 -2.69 -8.08 -30.30
N GLY A 313 -1.74 -8.03 -31.23
CA GLY A 313 -0.55 -7.18 -31.06
C GLY A 313 -0.83 -5.69 -31.16
N THR A 314 -1.91 -5.33 -31.85
CA THR A 314 -2.45 -3.98 -31.99
C THR A 314 -3.93 -3.98 -31.60
N ASN A 315 -4.54 -2.80 -31.42
CA ASN A 315 -5.99 -2.64 -31.22
C ASN A 315 -6.60 -3.37 -30.00
N VAL A 316 -5.81 -3.62 -28.95
CA VAL A 316 -6.30 -4.27 -27.72
C VAL A 316 -7.18 -3.32 -26.92
N THR A 317 -8.26 -3.87 -26.35
CA THR A 317 -9.10 -3.13 -25.40
C THR A 317 -8.50 -3.18 -24.00
N ILE A 318 -8.22 -2.01 -23.43
CA ILE A 318 -7.82 -1.80 -22.02
C ILE A 318 -8.95 -2.30 -21.12
N VAL A 319 -8.61 -3.13 -20.13
CA VAL A 319 -9.55 -3.72 -19.18
C VAL A 319 -8.96 -3.76 -17.78
N ASN A 320 -9.84 -3.89 -16.79
CA ASN A 320 -9.52 -4.16 -15.39
C ASN A 320 -10.62 -5.06 -14.84
N ASP A 321 -10.54 -6.34 -15.19
CA ASP A 321 -11.63 -7.30 -14.98
C ASP A 321 -11.37 -8.09 -13.70
N SER A 322 -12.37 -8.13 -12.80
CA SER A 322 -12.36 -9.06 -11.67
C SER A 322 -13.04 -10.37 -12.06
N ILE A 323 -12.33 -11.48 -11.87
CA ILE A 323 -12.69 -12.81 -12.32
C ILE A 323 -12.78 -13.73 -11.11
N SER A 324 -13.87 -14.49 -10.97
CA SER A 324 -13.97 -15.47 -9.88
C SER A 324 -12.86 -16.53 -9.99
N LEU A 325 -12.14 -16.77 -8.89
CA LEU A 325 -11.04 -17.73 -8.83
C LEU A 325 -10.93 -18.32 -7.42
N LYS A 326 -11.21 -19.62 -7.28
CA LYS A 326 -11.03 -20.37 -6.04
C LYS A 326 -10.17 -21.61 -6.28
N GLU A 327 -9.81 -22.29 -5.21
CA GLU A 327 -9.13 -23.59 -5.29
C GLU A 327 -9.84 -24.56 -6.25
N GLY A 328 -9.07 -25.25 -7.09
CA GLY A 328 -9.56 -26.17 -8.12
C GLY A 328 -9.82 -25.52 -9.49
N TYR A 329 -9.92 -24.20 -9.58
CA TYR A 329 -10.11 -23.51 -10.87
C TYR A 329 -8.86 -23.59 -11.74
N ARG A 330 -9.07 -23.56 -13.07
CA ARG A 330 -8.00 -23.61 -14.05
C ARG A 330 -7.84 -22.27 -14.78
N ILE A 331 -6.60 -21.87 -15.01
CA ILE A 331 -6.26 -20.69 -15.80
C ILE A 331 -5.39 -21.15 -16.96
N LYS A 332 -5.74 -20.77 -18.18
CA LYS A 332 -4.96 -21.05 -19.38
C LYS A 332 -4.49 -19.74 -19.99
N ILE A 333 -3.19 -19.59 -20.16
CA ILE A 333 -2.55 -18.38 -20.68
C ILE A 333 -1.79 -18.75 -21.94
N TYR A 334 -2.06 -18.04 -23.03
CA TYR A 334 -1.29 -18.05 -24.26
C TYR A 334 -0.46 -16.78 -24.36
N HIS A 335 0.80 -16.90 -24.78
CA HIS A 335 1.64 -15.77 -25.15
C HIS A 335 2.57 -16.17 -26.30
N ASP A 336 2.57 -15.42 -27.40
CA ASP A 336 3.33 -15.79 -28.59
C ASP A 336 4.85 -15.77 -28.33
N GLU A 337 5.31 -14.78 -27.55
CA GLU A 337 6.72 -14.60 -27.17
C GLU A 337 7.07 -15.12 -25.75
N ILE A 338 6.62 -16.34 -25.41
CA ILE A 338 6.68 -16.89 -24.05
C ILE A 338 8.05 -16.81 -23.35
N LYS A 339 9.16 -17.08 -24.06
CA LYS A 339 10.49 -17.35 -23.45
C LYS A 339 11.01 -16.25 -22.53
N LYS A 340 10.57 -15.01 -22.73
CA LYS A 340 11.02 -13.85 -21.94
C LYS A 340 9.88 -12.91 -21.53
N ARG A 341 8.69 -13.06 -22.11
CA ARG A 341 7.63 -12.06 -22.03
C ARG A 341 6.36 -12.49 -21.32
N LEU A 342 6.29 -13.74 -20.86
CA LEU A 342 5.38 -14.12 -19.79
C LEU A 342 6.21 -14.43 -18.55
N THR A 343 6.10 -13.61 -17.51
CA THR A 343 6.98 -13.71 -16.35
C THR A 343 6.19 -13.75 -15.04
N SER A 344 6.77 -14.37 -14.03
CA SER A 344 6.27 -14.40 -12.65
C SER A 344 7.47 -14.47 -11.73
N LYS A 345 7.35 -13.92 -10.52
CA LYS A 345 8.40 -14.04 -9.49
C LYS A 345 8.68 -15.51 -9.15
N ALA A 346 7.61 -16.32 -9.05
CA ALA A 346 7.73 -17.75 -8.88
C ALA A 346 8.03 -18.44 -10.21
N THR A 347 8.81 -19.52 -10.19
CA THR A 347 9.19 -20.36 -11.33
C THR A 347 8.04 -21.26 -11.80
N ILE A 348 6.93 -20.63 -12.20
CA ILE A 348 5.69 -21.32 -12.60
C ILE A 348 5.43 -21.26 -14.11
N ILE A 349 6.19 -20.47 -14.86
CA ILE A 349 6.01 -20.35 -16.32
C ILE A 349 6.90 -21.38 -17.03
N ASN A 350 6.32 -22.19 -17.91
CA ASN A 350 7.06 -23.03 -18.84
C ASN A 350 7.49 -22.19 -20.06
N PRO A 351 8.78 -21.84 -20.20
CA PRO A 351 9.24 -20.99 -21.30
C PRO A 351 9.30 -21.72 -22.64
N MET A 352 9.06 -23.04 -22.66
CA MET A 352 9.11 -23.86 -23.87
C MET A 352 7.72 -24.07 -24.50
N ASN A 353 6.65 -23.63 -23.84
CA ASN A 353 5.29 -23.79 -24.32
C ASN A 353 4.57 -22.44 -24.38
N LYS A 354 4.12 -22.03 -25.57
CA LYS A 354 3.34 -20.79 -25.76
C LYS A 354 2.06 -20.78 -24.94
N THR A 355 1.55 -21.95 -24.57
CA THR A 355 0.38 -22.10 -23.70
C THR A 355 0.79 -22.68 -22.35
N ASN A 356 0.54 -21.93 -21.28
CA ASN A 356 0.68 -22.39 -19.91
C ASN A 356 -0.69 -22.59 -19.29
N GLU A 357 -0.84 -23.68 -18.54
CA GLU A 357 -2.09 -23.97 -17.84
C GLU A 357 -1.79 -24.18 -16.36
N PHE A 358 -2.61 -23.57 -15.53
CA PHE A 358 -2.46 -23.53 -14.09
C PHE A 358 -3.71 -24.05 -13.41
N ILE A 359 -3.53 -24.72 -12.27
CA ILE A 359 -4.60 -25.02 -11.31
C ILE A 359 -4.34 -24.17 -10.06
N MET A 360 -5.36 -23.46 -9.60
CA MET A 360 -5.31 -22.75 -8.33
C MET A 360 -5.37 -23.75 -7.16
N THR A 361 -4.39 -23.71 -6.28
CA THR A 361 -4.33 -24.52 -5.05
C THR A 361 -4.38 -23.62 -3.83
N LYS A 362 -4.56 -24.19 -2.63
CA LYS A 362 -4.42 -23.43 -1.38
C LYS A 362 -3.06 -22.74 -1.19
N TRP A 363 -2.00 -23.18 -1.89
CA TRP A 363 -0.64 -22.58 -1.80
C TRP A 363 -0.29 -21.67 -3.00
N GLY A 364 -1.23 -21.47 -3.93
CA GLY A 364 -1.03 -20.70 -5.17
C GLY A 364 -1.15 -21.56 -6.43
N LEU A 365 -0.64 -21.06 -7.55
CA LEU A 365 -0.74 -21.65 -8.88
C LEU A 365 0.22 -22.83 -9.07
N LYS A 366 -0.35 -23.96 -9.51
CA LYS A 366 0.37 -25.12 -9.99
C LYS A 366 0.30 -25.17 -11.52
N ASN A 367 1.43 -25.12 -12.22
CA ASN A 367 1.45 -25.35 -13.65
C ASN A 367 1.23 -26.85 -13.92
N THR A 368 0.37 -27.20 -14.89
CA THR A 368 0.01 -28.59 -15.17
C THR A 368 1.06 -29.33 -16.01
N TYR A 369 1.94 -28.59 -16.69
CA TYR A 369 3.03 -29.13 -17.50
C TYR A 369 4.36 -29.18 -16.75
N LEU A 370 4.58 -28.24 -15.82
CA LEU A 370 5.76 -28.26 -14.96
C LEU A 370 5.51 -29.14 -13.73
N LYS A 371 6.58 -29.79 -13.25
CA LYS A 371 6.57 -30.45 -11.94
C LYS A 371 6.84 -29.45 -10.81
N ASN A 372 6.23 -28.26 -10.87
CA ASN A 372 6.41 -27.27 -9.80
C ASN A 372 5.59 -27.65 -8.56
N ASN A 373 6.12 -27.33 -7.39
CA ASN A 373 5.44 -27.53 -6.12
C ASN A 373 4.98 -26.17 -5.56
N PRO A 374 3.65 -25.88 -5.57
CA PRO A 374 3.12 -24.62 -5.02
C PRO A 374 3.48 -24.39 -3.55
N GLU A 375 3.60 -25.46 -2.75
CA GLU A 375 3.96 -25.38 -1.34
C GLU A 375 5.42 -24.95 -1.17
N GLU A 376 6.36 -25.56 -1.91
CA GLU A 376 7.77 -25.13 -1.91
C GLU A 376 7.92 -23.69 -2.41
N ASN A 377 7.14 -23.29 -3.42
CA ASN A 377 7.11 -21.90 -3.87
C ASN A 377 6.60 -20.94 -2.79
N LEU A 378 5.64 -21.36 -1.96
CA LEU A 378 5.17 -20.58 -0.82
C LEU A 378 6.24 -20.51 0.28
N MET A 379 6.92 -21.62 0.57
CA MET A 379 8.04 -21.68 1.51
C MET A 379 9.16 -20.70 1.12
N GLN A 380 9.52 -20.65 -0.18
CA GLN A 380 10.49 -19.67 -0.68
C GLN A 380 10.03 -18.23 -0.43
N ARG A 381 8.75 -17.92 -0.66
CA ARG A 381 8.21 -16.57 -0.40
C ARG A 381 8.19 -16.23 1.09
N ILE A 382 7.93 -17.21 1.96
CA ILE A 382 8.04 -17.05 3.41
C ILE A 382 9.49 -16.70 3.79
N ASP A 383 10.45 -17.44 3.25
CA ASP A 383 11.88 -17.22 3.53
C ASP A 383 12.34 -15.84 3.05
N GLU A 384 11.98 -15.45 1.82
CA GLU A 384 12.29 -14.13 1.25
C GLU A 384 11.71 -12.98 2.09
N GLU A 385 10.45 -13.11 2.53
CA GLU A 385 9.80 -12.09 3.36
C GLU A 385 10.47 -12.00 4.74
N MET A 386 10.79 -13.15 5.36
CA MET A 386 11.47 -13.21 6.64
C MET A 386 12.91 -12.71 6.58
N GLU A 387 13.65 -12.98 5.51
CA GLU A 387 14.96 -12.37 5.28
C GLU A 387 14.85 -10.84 5.22
N GLY A 388 13.82 -10.33 4.51
CA GLY A 388 13.54 -8.90 4.42
C GLY A 388 13.11 -8.24 5.74
N ILE A 389 12.51 -9.00 6.65
CA ILE A 389 12.13 -8.59 8.01
C ILE A 389 13.34 -8.63 8.94
N ILE A 390 14.05 -9.76 9.00
CA ILE A 390 15.20 -9.98 9.90
C ILE A 390 16.37 -9.08 9.53
N GLY A 391 16.58 -8.83 8.24
CA GLY A 391 17.60 -7.91 7.74
C GLY A 391 17.36 -6.44 8.11
N ASN A 392 16.18 -6.10 8.62
CA ASN A 392 15.85 -4.76 9.10
C ASN A 392 15.76 -4.75 10.65
N PRO A 393 16.71 -4.12 11.37
CA PRO A 393 16.74 -4.16 12.83
C PRO A 393 15.47 -3.68 13.51
N VAL A 394 14.70 -2.76 12.91
CA VAL A 394 13.45 -2.29 13.51
C VAL A 394 12.33 -3.31 13.31
N LEU A 395 12.15 -3.81 12.09
CA LEU A 395 11.11 -4.81 11.80
C LEU A 395 11.36 -6.11 12.56
N LYS A 396 12.63 -6.49 12.73
CA LYS A 396 13.02 -7.67 13.47
C LYS A 396 12.44 -7.66 14.88
N GLU A 397 12.57 -6.57 15.63
CA GLU A 397 12.20 -6.48 17.06
C GLU A 397 10.70 -6.26 17.32
N ILE A 398 9.92 -5.87 16.31
CA ILE A 398 8.49 -5.56 16.53
C ILE A 398 7.63 -6.82 16.45
N PRO A 399 6.79 -7.11 17.46
CA PRO A 399 6.02 -8.36 17.49
C PRO A 399 4.98 -8.41 16.38
N MET A 400 4.67 -9.63 15.92
CA MET A 400 3.74 -9.89 14.80
C MET A 400 2.40 -9.16 14.93
N GLN A 401 1.84 -9.04 16.12
CA GLN A 401 0.53 -8.42 16.36
C GLN A 401 0.48 -6.96 15.86
N LYS A 402 1.64 -6.30 15.76
CA LYS A 402 1.78 -4.91 15.31
C LYS A 402 2.16 -4.76 13.83
N LEU A 403 2.49 -5.84 13.13
CA LEU A 403 2.97 -5.82 11.75
C LEU A 403 2.17 -6.77 10.86
N GLU A 404 1.48 -6.24 9.86
CA GLU A 404 0.75 -7.06 8.90
C GLU A 404 1.66 -7.98 8.11
N MET A 405 2.86 -7.53 7.75
CA MET A 405 3.82 -8.38 7.04
C MET A 405 4.17 -9.64 7.84
N LYS A 406 4.35 -9.53 9.18
CA LYS A 406 4.57 -10.68 10.05
C LYS A 406 3.31 -11.54 10.20
N LYS A 407 2.12 -10.93 10.28
CA LYS A 407 0.84 -11.68 10.29
C LYS A 407 0.71 -12.53 9.03
N ASN A 408 1.01 -11.97 7.86
CA ASN A 408 0.99 -12.69 6.58
C ASN A 408 1.99 -13.85 6.57
N VAL A 409 3.21 -13.66 7.09
CA VAL A 409 4.17 -14.76 7.23
C VAL A 409 3.61 -15.87 8.12
N TRP A 410 3.15 -15.53 9.33
CA TRP A 410 2.62 -16.52 10.27
C TRP A 410 1.43 -17.28 9.70
N MET A 411 0.52 -16.59 9.01
CA MET A 411 -0.60 -17.23 8.32
C MET A 411 -0.11 -18.17 7.22
N ALA A 412 0.88 -17.77 6.41
CA ALA A 412 1.44 -18.61 5.36
C ALA A 412 2.10 -19.88 5.93
N ILE A 413 2.85 -19.76 7.04
CA ILE A 413 3.43 -20.91 7.75
C ILE A 413 2.32 -21.88 8.21
N ASN A 414 1.21 -21.35 8.73
CA ASN A 414 0.08 -22.16 9.17
C ASN A 414 -0.66 -22.88 8.03
N MET A 415 -0.47 -22.45 6.78
CA MET A 415 -1.03 -23.10 5.59
C MET A 415 -0.17 -24.28 5.09
N LEU A 416 1.09 -24.39 5.53
CA LEU A 416 1.97 -25.50 5.17
C LEU A 416 1.45 -26.83 5.74
N SER A 417 1.78 -27.91 5.04
CA SER A 417 1.57 -29.29 5.50
C SER A 417 2.59 -29.65 6.57
N GLU A 418 2.28 -30.71 7.33
CA GLU A 418 3.25 -31.30 8.25
C GLU A 418 4.21 -32.22 7.49
N PRO A 419 5.53 -32.19 7.80
CA PRO A 419 6.17 -31.51 8.94
C PRO A 419 6.63 -30.07 8.71
N GLN A 420 6.49 -29.52 7.49
CA GLN A 420 7.04 -28.20 7.11
C GLN A 420 6.51 -27.08 8.00
N LYS A 421 5.23 -27.13 8.38
CA LYS A 421 4.62 -26.18 9.31
C LYS A 421 5.39 -26.11 10.63
N ILE A 422 5.60 -27.25 11.32
CA ILE A 422 6.36 -27.30 12.57
C ILE A 422 7.79 -26.79 12.36
N THR A 423 8.45 -27.20 11.27
CA THR A 423 9.81 -26.74 10.95
C THR A 423 9.88 -25.22 10.83
N TYR A 424 8.94 -24.59 10.10
CA TYR A 424 8.96 -23.13 9.87
C TYR A 424 8.53 -22.33 11.10
N ILE A 425 7.57 -22.83 11.90
CA ILE A 425 7.23 -22.22 13.19
C ILE A 425 8.47 -22.18 14.08
N ASN A 426 9.21 -23.29 14.19
CA ASN A 426 10.41 -23.35 15.02
C ASN A 426 11.55 -22.47 14.46
N LYS A 427 11.72 -22.46 13.12
CA LYS A 427 12.74 -21.65 12.44
C LYS A 427 12.57 -20.15 12.72
N TYR A 428 11.32 -19.66 12.74
CA TYR A 428 11.01 -18.24 12.80
C TYR A 428 10.36 -17.77 14.10
N LYS A 429 10.21 -18.65 15.10
CA LYS A 429 9.53 -18.36 16.38
C LYS A 429 10.00 -17.04 16.98
N ASP A 430 11.31 -16.93 17.22
CA ASP A 430 11.87 -15.78 17.93
C ASP A 430 11.59 -14.48 17.19
N SER A 431 11.73 -14.47 15.86
CA SER A 431 11.49 -13.29 15.03
C SER A 431 10.01 -12.96 14.80
N LEU A 432 9.08 -13.93 14.93
CA LEU A 432 7.65 -13.66 14.79
C LEU A 432 7.06 -13.13 16.09
N TYR A 433 7.41 -13.73 17.21
CA TYR A 433 6.78 -13.42 18.49
C TYR A 433 7.52 -12.33 19.27
N ASN A 434 8.86 -12.29 19.23
CA ASN A 434 9.71 -11.41 20.05
C ASN A 434 9.18 -11.32 21.49
N GLU A 435 9.44 -12.34 22.30
CA GLU A 435 9.08 -12.34 23.73
C GLU A 435 9.85 -11.28 24.52
#